data_AF-A0A097BVB5-F1
#
_entry.id   AF-A0A097BVB5-F1
#
_cell.length_a   1.000
_cell.length_b   1.000
_cell.length_c   1.000
_cell.angle_alpha   90.00
_cell.angle_beta   90.00
_cell.angle_gamma   90.00
#
_symmetry.space_group_name_H-M   'P 1'
#
loop_
_entity.id
_entity.type
_entity.pdbx_description
1 polymer ?
#
loop_
_entity_poly.entity_id
_entity_poly.type
_entity_poly.pdbx_seq_one_letter_code
_entity_poly.pdbx_strand_id
1 'polypeptide(L)'
;VHSRGKALAKDVDFEKIARRTPGFTGADLQNLMNEAAILAARRDLKEISKDEISDALERIIAGPEKKNAVVSDEKKKLVAYHEAGHALVGALMPEYDPVAKISIIPRGQAGGLTFFAPSEERLESGLYSRSYLENQMAVALGGRVAEEVIFGEENVTTGASNDFMQVSRVARQMVERFGFSKKIGQVAIGGPGGNPFLGQQMSSQKDYSMATADVVDAEVRELVEKAYTRAKQIVT
;
A
#
# COMPACT_ATOMS: atom_id res chain seq x y z
N VAL A 1 -24.68 -5.78 -9.36
CA VAL A 1 -25.68 -4.69 -9.57
C VAL A 1 -25.19 -3.66 -10.57
N HIS A 2 -24.04 -3.02 -10.33
CA HIS A 2 -23.49 -1.96 -11.20
C HIS A 2 -23.00 -2.41 -12.59
N SER A 3 -22.92 -3.72 -12.82
CA SER A 3 -22.66 -4.34 -14.13
C SER A 3 -23.90 -4.51 -15.00
N ARG A 4 -25.11 -4.34 -14.46
CA ARG A 4 -26.36 -4.58 -15.18
C ARG A 4 -26.49 -3.61 -16.36
N GLY A 5 -26.74 -4.15 -17.56
CA GLY A 5 -26.88 -3.38 -18.79
C GLY A 5 -25.56 -3.07 -19.52
N LYS A 6 -24.42 -3.58 -19.03
CA LYS A 6 -23.13 -3.48 -19.72
C LYS A 6 -22.81 -4.80 -20.42
N ALA A 7 -22.26 -4.74 -21.63
CA ALA A 7 -21.75 -5.91 -22.33
C ALA A 7 -20.41 -6.33 -21.72
N LEU A 8 -20.36 -7.53 -21.13
CA LEU A 8 -19.18 -8.06 -20.45
C LEU A 8 -18.66 -9.28 -21.19
N ALA A 9 -17.34 -9.39 -21.30
CA ALA A 9 -16.72 -10.58 -21.83
C ALA A 9 -16.79 -11.73 -20.81
N LYS A 10 -16.62 -12.96 -21.30
CA LYS A 10 -16.71 -14.18 -20.48
C LYS A 10 -15.59 -14.33 -19.43
N ASP A 11 -14.51 -13.56 -19.57
CA ASP A 11 -13.34 -13.62 -18.70
C ASP A 11 -13.44 -12.69 -17.48
N VAL A 12 -14.57 -11.99 -17.30
CA VAL A 12 -14.84 -11.14 -16.15
C VAL A 12 -15.21 -11.99 -14.93
N ASP A 13 -14.37 -11.92 -13.90
CA ASP A 13 -14.55 -12.61 -12.62
C ASP A 13 -14.82 -11.58 -11.51
N PHE A 14 -16.09 -11.50 -11.08
CA PHE A 14 -16.52 -10.54 -10.06
C PHE A 14 -15.97 -10.84 -8.67
N GLU A 15 -15.65 -12.10 -8.37
CA GLU A 15 -15.08 -12.47 -7.07
C GLU A 15 -13.65 -11.93 -6.97
N LYS A 16 -12.85 -12.07 -8.04
CA LYS A 16 -11.51 -11.46 -8.12
C LYS A 16 -11.55 -9.95 -8.09
N ILE A 17 -12.55 -9.32 -8.73
CA ILE A 17 -12.72 -7.86 -8.69
C ILE A 17 -13.03 -7.42 -7.25
N ALA A 18 -13.97 -8.09 -6.58
CA ALA A 18 -14.35 -7.77 -5.21
C ALA A 18 -13.17 -7.84 -4.23
N ARG A 19 -12.32 -8.87 -4.34
CA ARG A 19 -11.09 -9.01 -3.54
C ARG A 19 -10.07 -7.88 -3.76
N ARG A 20 -10.12 -7.20 -4.92
CA ARG A 20 -9.25 -6.07 -5.26
C ARG A 20 -9.86 -4.69 -4.98
N THR A 21 -11.12 -4.63 -4.53
CA THR A 21 -11.83 -3.38 -4.23
C THR A 21 -12.26 -3.27 -2.75
N PRO A 22 -11.41 -3.60 -1.76
CA PRO A 22 -11.79 -3.43 -0.37
C PRO A 22 -11.99 -1.95 -0.03
N GLY A 23 -13.04 -1.64 0.73
CA GLY A 23 -13.39 -0.28 1.10
C GLY A 23 -14.11 0.53 0.01
N PHE A 24 -14.34 -0.03 -1.18
CA PHE A 24 -15.13 0.63 -2.22
C PHE A 24 -16.59 0.68 -1.81
N THR A 25 -17.20 1.86 -1.90
CA THR A 25 -18.64 2.04 -1.76
C THR A 25 -19.38 1.58 -3.01
N GLY A 26 -20.72 1.46 -2.95
CA GLY A 26 -21.53 1.21 -4.15
C GLY A 26 -21.32 2.27 -5.24
N ALA A 27 -21.07 3.52 -4.86
CA ALA A 27 -20.73 4.59 -5.79
C ALA A 27 -19.36 4.35 -6.46
N ASP A 28 -18.37 3.90 -5.70
CA ASP A 28 -17.03 3.59 -6.23
C ASP A 28 -17.07 2.40 -7.19
N LEU A 29 -17.84 1.36 -6.86
CA LEU A 29 -18.06 0.21 -7.75
C LEU A 29 -18.83 0.60 -9.02
N GLN A 30 -19.78 1.52 -8.90
CA GLN A 30 -20.46 2.08 -10.07
C GLN A 30 -19.51 2.88 -10.96
N ASN A 31 -18.67 3.72 -10.34
CA ASN A 31 -17.65 4.48 -11.03
C ASN A 31 -16.64 3.56 -11.75
N LEU A 32 -16.18 2.50 -11.08
CA LEU A 32 -15.31 1.47 -11.65
C LEU A 32 -15.89 0.86 -12.92
N MET A 33 -17.16 0.42 -12.87
CA MET A 33 -17.81 -0.18 -14.04
C MET A 33 -18.08 0.84 -15.17
N ASN A 34 -18.19 2.13 -14.84
CA ASN A 34 -18.32 3.20 -15.84
C ASN A 34 -16.98 3.51 -16.50
N GLU A 35 -15.90 3.67 -15.74
CA GLU A 35 -14.55 3.86 -16.26
C GLU A 35 -14.12 2.68 -17.15
N ALA A 36 -14.43 1.44 -16.74
CA ALA A 36 -14.17 0.25 -17.55
C ALA A 36 -14.92 0.28 -18.89
N ALA A 37 -16.18 0.71 -18.89
CA ALA A 37 -16.98 0.87 -20.12
C ALA A 37 -16.42 1.97 -21.04
N ILE A 38 -15.96 3.09 -20.47
CA ILE A 38 -15.33 4.18 -21.23
C ILE A 38 -14.02 3.71 -21.86
N LEU A 39 -13.23 2.91 -21.13
CA LEU A 39 -12.00 2.33 -21.66
C LEU A 39 -12.27 1.34 -22.80
N ALA A 40 -13.26 0.46 -22.66
CA ALA A 40 -13.70 -0.44 -23.73
C ALA A 40 -14.10 0.34 -24.98
N ALA A 41 -14.93 1.38 -24.83
CA ALA A 41 -15.38 2.22 -25.94
C ALA A 41 -14.21 2.97 -26.61
N ARG A 42 -13.25 3.48 -25.84
CA ARG A 42 -12.04 4.15 -26.38
C ARG A 42 -11.10 3.21 -27.14
N ARG A 43 -11.20 1.90 -26.89
CA ARG A 43 -10.44 0.84 -27.56
C ARG A 43 -11.22 0.20 -28.71
N ASP A 44 -12.39 0.76 -29.06
CA ASP A 44 -13.32 0.20 -30.06
C ASP A 44 -13.71 -1.27 -29.76
N LEU A 45 -13.78 -1.64 -28.48
CA LEU A 45 -14.20 -2.96 -28.04
C LEU A 45 -15.71 -3.04 -27.86
N LYS A 46 -16.30 -4.20 -28.19
CA LYS A 46 -17.75 -4.44 -28.06
C LYS A 46 -18.16 -4.89 -26.66
N GLU A 47 -17.23 -5.45 -25.90
CA GLU A 47 -17.44 -6.00 -24.57
C GLU A 47 -16.35 -5.48 -23.64
N ILE A 48 -16.70 -5.32 -22.36
CA ILE A 48 -15.76 -4.98 -21.29
C ILE A 48 -15.11 -6.28 -20.81
N SER A 49 -13.80 -6.41 -20.97
CA SER A 49 -13.05 -7.57 -20.48
C SER A 49 -12.47 -7.33 -19.09
N LYS A 50 -11.81 -8.35 -18.54
CA LYS A 50 -11.05 -8.22 -17.29
C LYS A 50 -9.98 -7.12 -17.36
N ASP A 51 -9.42 -6.85 -18.54
CA ASP A 51 -8.31 -5.91 -18.71
C ASP A 51 -8.79 -4.47 -18.56
N GLU A 52 -9.93 -4.11 -19.16
CA GLU A 52 -10.53 -2.78 -18.98
C GLU A 52 -10.95 -2.53 -17.52
N ILE A 53 -11.44 -3.56 -16.83
CA ILE A 53 -11.78 -3.44 -15.41
C ILE A 53 -10.51 -3.25 -14.57
N SER A 54 -9.44 -4.01 -14.85
CA SER A 54 -8.18 -3.86 -14.14
C SER A 54 -7.57 -2.48 -14.37
N ASP A 55 -7.61 -1.96 -15.60
CA ASP A 55 -7.08 -0.63 -15.93
C ASP A 55 -7.92 0.49 -15.30
N ALA A 56 -9.24 0.33 -15.26
CA ALA A 56 -10.14 1.26 -14.57
C ALA A 56 -9.87 1.28 -13.06
N LEU A 57 -9.65 0.11 -12.45
CA LEU A 57 -9.32 -0.02 -11.04
C LEU A 57 -8.00 0.70 -10.72
N GLU A 58 -6.96 0.46 -11.51
CA GLU A 58 -5.67 1.14 -11.35
C GLU A 58 -5.80 2.66 -11.51
N ARG A 59 -6.63 3.11 -12.45
CA ARG A 59 -6.91 4.54 -12.67
C ARG A 59 -7.61 5.18 -11.48
N ILE A 60 -8.52 4.47 -10.81
CA ILE A 60 -9.21 4.96 -9.61
C ILE A 60 -8.25 5.02 -8.42
N ILE A 61 -7.43 3.99 -8.23
CA ILE A 61 -6.52 3.88 -7.08
C ILE A 61 -5.34 4.85 -7.22
N ALA A 62 -4.70 4.87 -8.38
CA ALA A 62 -3.42 5.56 -8.58
C ALA A 62 -3.51 6.81 -9.49
N GLY A 63 -4.68 7.06 -10.07
CA GLY A 63 -4.88 8.14 -11.02
C GLY A 63 -4.53 7.76 -12.48
N PRO A 64 -4.66 8.72 -13.40
CA PRO A 64 -4.46 8.48 -14.82
C PRO A 64 -3.01 8.10 -15.15
N GLU A 65 -2.87 7.24 -16.15
CA GLU A 65 -1.57 6.93 -16.76
C GLU A 65 -0.95 8.17 -17.41
N LYS A 66 0.35 8.38 -17.19
CA LYS A 66 1.11 9.46 -17.83
C LYS A 66 1.65 9.00 -19.20
N LYS A 67 0.77 8.95 -20.21
CA LYS A 67 1.12 8.50 -21.57
C LYS A 67 2.26 9.26 -22.25
N ASN A 68 2.48 10.52 -21.88
CA ASN A 68 3.53 11.38 -22.45
C ASN A 68 4.74 11.56 -21.52
N ALA A 69 4.84 10.77 -20.45
CA ALA A 69 6.03 10.83 -19.60
C ALA A 69 7.22 10.29 -20.40
N VAL A 70 8.13 11.18 -20.79
CA VAL A 70 9.46 10.78 -21.26
C VAL A 70 10.22 10.28 -20.03
N VAL A 71 10.27 8.96 -19.87
CA VAL A 71 11.03 8.30 -18.80
C VAL A 71 12.32 7.78 -19.40
N SER A 72 13.47 8.27 -18.91
CA SER A 72 14.78 7.74 -19.31
C SER A 72 14.89 6.26 -18.93
N ASP A 73 15.70 5.51 -19.67
CA ASP A 73 15.87 4.08 -19.39
C ASP A 73 16.52 3.83 -18.01
N GLU A 74 17.37 4.73 -17.54
CA GLU A 74 17.89 4.73 -16.18
C GLU A 74 16.77 4.86 -15.14
N LYS A 75 15.83 5.80 -15.34
CA LYS A 75 14.69 5.98 -14.44
C LYS A 75 13.74 4.79 -14.49
N LYS A 76 13.51 4.20 -15.67
CA LYS A 76 12.71 2.96 -15.78
C LYS A 76 13.38 1.81 -15.04
N LYS A 77 14.70 1.65 -15.18
CA LYS A 77 15.48 0.63 -14.49
C LYS A 77 15.38 0.80 -12.98
N LEU A 78 15.54 2.04 -12.50
CA LEU A 78 15.42 2.37 -11.08
C LEU A 78 14.05 1.98 -10.52
N VAL A 79 12.97 2.42 -11.18
CA VAL A 79 11.60 2.06 -10.79
C VAL A 79 11.40 0.54 -10.84
N ALA A 80 11.93 -0.14 -11.86
CA ALA A 80 11.80 -1.59 -11.98
C ALA A 80 12.44 -2.33 -10.80
N TYR A 81 13.64 -1.95 -10.38
CA TYR A 81 14.28 -2.53 -9.19
C TYR A 81 13.55 -2.18 -7.89
N HIS A 82 13.03 -0.95 -7.78
CA HIS A 82 12.23 -0.54 -6.64
C HIS A 82 10.97 -1.40 -6.48
N GLU A 83 10.16 -1.51 -7.53
CA GLU A 83 8.95 -2.34 -7.50
C GLU A 83 9.26 -3.83 -7.34
N ALA A 84 10.34 -4.31 -7.96
CA ALA A 84 10.82 -5.67 -7.76
C ALA A 84 11.22 -5.93 -6.30
N GLY A 85 11.77 -4.93 -5.60
CA GLY A 85 12.09 -5.00 -4.17
C GLY A 85 10.86 -5.24 -3.31
N HIS A 86 9.79 -4.46 -3.50
CA HIS A 86 8.52 -4.68 -2.81
C HIS A 86 7.94 -6.08 -3.11
N ALA A 87 7.92 -6.46 -4.38
CA ALA A 87 7.35 -7.73 -4.80
C ALA A 87 8.14 -8.93 -4.28
N LEU A 88 9.47 -8.89 -4.34
CA LEU A 88 10.35 -9.97 -3.87
C LEU A 88 10.19 -10.16 -2.36
N VAL A 89 10.29 -9.07 -1.59
CA VAL A 89 10.15 -9.12 -0.14
C VAL A 89 8.75 -9.63 0.21
N GLY A 90 7.70 -9.12 -0.43
CA GLY A 90 6.32 -9.55 -0.16
C GLY A 90 6.04 -11.00 -0.53
N ALA A 91 6.59 -11.50 -1.64
CA ALA A 91 6.39 -12.88 -2.10
C ALA A 91 7.08 -13.91 -1.19
N LEU A 92 8.22 -13.55 -0.57
CA LEU A 92 8.99 -14.43 0.30
C LEU A 92 8.62 -14.25 1.79
N MET A 93 7.83 -13.23 2.13
CA MET A 93 7.44 -12.97 3.51
C MET A 93 6.34 -13.94 3.96
N PRO A 94 6.52 -14.64 5.09
CA PRO A 94 5.45 -15.48 5.63
C PRO A 94 4.26 -14.63 6.08
N GLU A 95 3.07 -15.21 6.03
CA GLU A 95 1.82 -14.60 6.52
C GLU A 95 1.45 -13.23 5.91
N TYR A 96 2.08 -12.82 4.80
CA TYR A 96 1.77 -11.57 4.11
C TYR A 96 0.86 -11.79 2.89
N ASP A 97 0.38 -10.70 2.28
CA ASP A 97 -0.49 -10.76 1.10
C ASP A 97 0.30 -11.15 -0.17
N PRO A 98 -0.22 -12.05 -1.02
CA PRO A 98 0.41 -12.40 -2.29
C PRO A 98 0.45 -11.21 -3.26
N VAL A 99 1.51 -11.16 -4.08
CA VAL A 99 1.65 -10.19 -5.16
C VAL A 99 0.60 -10.47 -6.25
N ALA A 100 -0.24 -9.49 -6.54
CA ALA A 100 -1.28 -9.57 -7.55
C ALA A 100 -0.81 -9.03 -8.92
N LYS A 101 -0.05 -7.93 -8.92
CA LYS A 101 0.46 -7.28 -10.14
C LYS A 101 1.63 -6.36 -9.81
N ILE A 102 2.58 -6.27 -10.72
CA ILE A 102 3.68 -5.29 -10.68
C ILE A 102 3.57 -4.44 -11.94
N SER A 103 3.72 -3.12 -11.81
CA SER A 103 3.70 -2.19 -12.93
C SER A 103 4.75 -1.09 -12.76
N ILE A 104 5.55 -0.86 -13.80
CA ILE A 104 6.49 0.27 -13.87
C ILE A 104 5.92 1.43 -14.69
N ILE A 105 4.62 1.38 -15.00
CA ILE A 105 3.95 2.41 -15.78
C ILE A 105 3.57 3.55 -14.83
N PRO A 106 4.05 4.79 -15.08
CA PRO A 106 3.79 5.91 -14.19
C PRO A 106 2.30 6.30 -14.19
N ARG A 107 1.71 6.39 -12.99
CA ARG A 107 0.32 6.79 -12.78
C ARG A 107 0.24 7.84 -11.68
N GLY A 108 -0.52 8.92 -11.93
CA GLY A 108 -0.65 10.00 -10.95
C GLY A 108 0.70 10.53 -10.46
N GLN A 109 0.96 10.42 -9.15
CA GLN A 109 2.25 10.78 -8.54
C GLN A 109 3.25 9.62 -8.45
N ALA A 110 2.81 8.38 -8.67
CA ALA A 110 3.62 7.17 -8.55
C ALA A 110 4.44 6.90 -9.83
N GLY A 111 5.70 6.47 -9.66
CA GLY A 111 6.59 6.05 -10.75
C GLY A 111 6.36 4.61 -11.19
N GLY A 112 6.00 3.75 -10.24
CA GLY A 112 5.59 2.35 -10.41
C GLY A 112 4.68 1.97 -9.24
N LEU A 113 4.09 0.78 -9.30
CA LEU A 113 3.20 0.24 -8.28
C LEU A 113 3.30 -1.28 -8.18
N THR A 114 3.35 -1.78 -6.96
CA THR A 114 3.20 -3.19 -6.60
C THR A 114 1.88 -3.40 -5.89
N PHE A 115 1.01 -4.22 -6.47
CA PHE A 115 -0.31 -4.52 -5.93
C PHE A 115 -0.29 -5.86 -5.20
N PHE A 116 -0.82 -5.88 -3.99
CA PHE A 116 -1.02 -7.08 -3.17
C PHE A 116 -2.51 -7.43 -3.09
N ALA A 117 -2.82 -8.73 -3.02
CA ALA A 117 -4.19 -9.22 -2.90
C ALA A 117 -4.42 -9.76 -1.48
N PRO A 118 -5.15 -9.04 -0.62
CA PRO A 118 -5.43 -9.51 0.74
C PRO A 118 -6.29 -10.76 0.76
N SER A 119 -6.05 -11.62 1.76
CA SER A 119 -6.89 -12.79 2.03
C SER A 119 -8.30 -12.37 2.47
N GLU A 120 -9.29 -13.19 2.14
CA GLU A 120 -10.70 -12.97 2.49
C GLU A 120 -10.91 -12.77 4.00
N GLU A 121 -10.29 -13.61 4.82
CA GLU A 121 -10.32 -13.49 6.28
C GLU A 121 -9.82 -12.12 6.79
N ARG A 122 -8.76 -11.57 6.19
CA ARG A 122 -8.23 -10.24 6.55
C ARG A 122 -9.17 -9.11 6.12
N LEU A 123 -9.79 -9.24 4.95
CA LEU A 123 -10.76 -8.27 4.46
C LEU A 123 -12.02 -8.24 5.31
N GLU A 124 -12.49 -9.40 5.77
CA GLU A 124 -13.72 -9.51 6.58
C GLU A 124 -13.48 -9.10 8.04
N SER A 125 -12.41 -9.61 8.66
CA SER A 125 -12.14 -9.35 10.07
C SER A 125 -11.59 -7.95 10.31
N GLY A 126 -10.83 -7.40 9.35
CA GLY A 126 -10.04 -6.18 9.55
C GLY A 126 -8.98 -6.31 10.66
N LEU A 127 -8.68 -7.55 11.09
CA LEU A 127 -7.74 -7.84 12.17
C LEU A 127 -6.36 -8.16 11.59
N TYR A 128 -5.33 -7.55 12.16
CA TYR A 128 -3.95 -7.73 11.73
C TYR A 128 -3.09 -8.19 12.91
N SER A 129 -2.35 -9.27 12.71
CA SER A 129 -1.39 -9.76 13.70
C SER A 129 -0.17 -8.83 13.78
N ARG A 130 0.57 -8.93 14.88
CA ARG A 130 1.88 -8.27 15.00
C ARG A 130 2.83 -8.68 13.87
N SER A 131 2.87 -9.98 13.57
CA SER A 131 3.69 -10.55 12.49
C SER A 131 3.37 -9.88 11.15
N TYR A 132 2.09 -9.76 10.82
CA TYR A 132 1.64 -9.11 9.59
C TYR A 132 2.08 -7.65 9.49
N LEU A 133 1.94 -6.86 10.56
CA LEU A 133 2.34 -5.45 10.54
C LEU A 133 3.87 -5.28 10.45
N GLU A 134 4.65 -6.13 11.12
CA GLU A 134 6.11 -6.15 10.97
C GLU A 134 6.51 -6.49 9.52
N ASN A 135 5.81 -7.46 8.92
CA ASN A 135 6.02 -7.89 7.54
C ASN A 135 5.60 -6.81 6.54
N GLN A 136 4.50 -6.10 6.80
CA GLN A 136 4.07 -4.94 6.02
C GLN A 136 5.15 -3.85 5.99
N MET A 137 5.78 -3.56 7.13
CA MET A 137 6.88 -2.60 7.18
C MET A 137 8.10 -3.08 6.39
N ALA A 138 8.45 -4.37 6.48
CA ALA A 138 9.57 -4.92 5.72
C ALA A 138 9.30 -4.84 4.20
N VAL A 139 8.08 -5.17 3.75
CA VAL A 139 7.69 -5.05 2.34
C VAL A 139 7.76 -3.61 1.85
N ALA A 140 7.27 -2.65 2.63
CA ALA A 140 7.36 -1.23 2.30
C ALA A 140 8.83 -0.77 2.19
N LEU A 141 9.75 -1.32 2.98
CA LEU A 141 11.18 -1.01 2.88
C LEU A 141 11.89 -1.75 1.74
N GLY A 142 11.25 -2.76 1.12
CA GLY A 142 11.83 -3.58 0.07
C GLY A 142 12.33 -2.78 -1.14
N GLY A 143 11.58 -1.75 -1.58
CA GLY A 143 12.00 -0.89 -2.68
C GLY A 143 13.28 -0.11 -2.38
N ARG A 144 13.40 0.47 -1.17
CA ARG A 144 14.62 1.14 -0.71
C ARG A 144 15.82 0.18 -0.68
N VAL A 145 15.62 -1.00 -0.11
CA VAL A 145 16.69 -2.02 0.02
C VAL A 145 17.16 -2.47 -1.35
N ALA A 146 16.25 -2.71 -2.30
CA ALA A 146 16.61 -3.10 -3.65
C ALA A 146 17.39 -1.99 -4.39
N GLU A 147 17.01 -0.72 -4.21
CA GLU A 147 17.79 0.40 -4.74
C GLU A 147 19.22 0.41 -4.18
N GLU A 148 19.36 0.26 -2.87
CA GLU A 148 20.65 0.28 -2.19
C GLU A 148 21.57 -0.87 -2.64
N VAL A 149 21.05 -2.08 -2.75
CA VAL A 149 21.82 -3.26 -3.15
C VAL A 149 22.31 -3.15 -4.60
N ILE A 150 21.49 -2.59 -5.50
CA ILE A 150 21.77 -2.57 -6.94
C ILE A 150 22.53 -1.32 -7.37
N PHE A 151 22.22 -0.16 -6.79
CA PHE A 151 22.79 1.13 -7.18
C PHE A 151 23.80 1.67 -6.15
N GLY A 152 23.86 1.12 -4.95
CA GLY A 152 24.71 1.58 -3.85
C GLY A 152 24.05 2.65 -2.98
N GLU A 153 24.53 2.79 -1.74
CA GLU A 153 23.97 3.69 -0.72
C GLU A 153 23.93 5.17 -1.15
N GLU A 154 24.89 5.63 -1.95
CA GLU A 154 24.96 7.03 -2.43
C GLU A 154 23.96 7.34 -3.56
N ASN A 155 23.40 6.30 -4.22
CA ASN A 155 22.54 6.47 -5.40
C ASN A 155 21.06 6.17 -5.11
N VAL A 156 20.72 5.95 -3.85
CA VAL A 156 19.33 5.78 -3.42
C VAL A 156 18.54 7.08 -3.59
N THR A 157 17.26 6.98 -3.93
CA THR A 157 16.48 8.16 -4.36
C THR A 157 15.55 8.71 -3.29
N THR A 158 14.82 9.78 -3.60
CA THR A 158 13.69 10.26 -2.78
C THR A 158 12.38 9.50 -3.04
N GLY A 159 12.38 8.52 -3.95
CA GLY A 159 11.21 7.76 -4.39
C GLY A 159 10.51 7.01 -3.24
N ALA A 160 11.27 6.46 -2.30
CA ALA A 160 10.73 5.69 -1.17
C ALA A 160 10.09 6.54 -0.04
N SER A 161 9.90 7.84 -0.24
CA SER A 161 9.38 8.74 0.80
C SER A 161 7.98 8.35 1.29
N ASN A 162 7.10 7.90 0.40
CA ASN A 162 5.78 7.42 0.77
C ASN A 162 5.85 6.11 1.59
N ASP A 163 6.78 5.23 1.27
CA ASP A 163 6.98 3.99 2.00
C ASP A 163 7.47 4.27 3.41
N PHE A 164 8.38 5.23 3.58
CA PHE A 164 8.83 5.68 4.90
C PHE A 164 7.70 6.27 5.73
N MET A 165 6.79 7.04 5.12
CA MET A 165 5.61 7.55 5.80
C MET A 165 4.68 6.40 6.25
N GLN A 166 4.49 5.39 5.40
CA GLN A 166 3.68 4.22 5.72
C GLN A 166 4.30 3.42 6.88
N VAL A 167 5.60 3.11 6.79
CA VAL A 167 6.36 2.39 7.81
C VAL A 167 6.30 3.12 9.15
N SER A 168 6.56 4.42 9.15
CA SER A 168 6.51 5.25 10.37
C SER A 168 5.12 5.25 11.01
N ARG A 169 4.06 5.31 10.17
CA ARG A 169 2.67 5.27 10.64
C ARG A 169 2.35 3.93 11.29
N VAL A 170 2.68 2.82 10.63
CA VAL A 170 2.42 1.46 11.13
C VAL A 170 3.19 1.24 12.43
N ALA A 171 4.50 1.52 12.45
CA ALA A 171 5.33 1.38 13.65
C ALA A 171 4.76 2.18 14.83
N ARG A 172 4.37 3.43 14.59
CA ARG A 172 3.76 4.27 15.64
C ARG A 172 2.43 3.71 16.12
N GLN A 173 1.56 3.22 15.24
CA GLN A 173 0.30 2.58 15.64
C GLN A 173 0.52 1.29 16.45
N MET A 174 1.52 0.49 16.09
CA MET A 174 1.89 -0.71 16.84
C MET A 174 2.26 -0.38 18.29
N VAL A 175 2.99 0.71 18.51
CA VAL A 175 3.42 1.15 19.84
C VAL A 175 2.31 1.88 20.59
N GLU A 176 1.66 2.86 19.95
CA GLU A 176 0.73 3.79 20.60
C GLU A 176 -0.69 3.24 20.73
N ARG A 177 -1.17 2.39 19.81
CA ARG A 177 -2.58 1.97 19.75
C ARG A 177 -2.79 0.48 19.94
N PHE A 178 -1.90 -0.35 19.42
CA PHE A 178 -2.08 -1.81 19.43
C PHE A 178 -1.40 -2.50 20.61
N GLY A 179 -0.67 -1.76 21.45
CA GLY A 179 -0.04 -2.31 22.66
C GLY A 179 1.05 -3.34 22.37
N PHE A 180 1.73 -3.27 21.22
CA PHE A 180 2.77 -4.21 20.83
C PHE A 180 4.16 -3.86 21.37
N SER A 181 4.32 -2.71 22.02
CA SER A 181 5.52 -2.38 22.78
C SER A 181 5.48 -3.04 24.15
N LYS A 182 6.56 -3.76 24.50
CA LYS A 182 6.71 -4.33 25.86
C LYS A 182 7.02 -3.27 26.92
N LYS A 183 7.66 -2.16 26.51
CA LYS A 183 8.04 -1.06 27.42
C LYS A 183 6.84 -0.20 27.79
N ILE A 184 5.95 0.06 26.84
CA ILE A 184 4.69 0.80 27.06
C ILE A 184 3.62 -0.13 27.66
N GLY A 185 3.55 -1.38 27.19
CA GLY A 185 2.55 -2.36 27.62
C GLY A 185 1.28 -2.34 26.77
N GLN A 186 0.26 -3.05 27.26
CA GLN A 186 -1.03 -3.24 26.57
C GLN A 186 -1.98 -2.07 26.81
N VAL A 187 -1.53 -0.86 26.50
CA VAL A 187 -2.29 0.37 26.70
C VAL A 187 -2.28 1.21 25.42
N ALA A 188 -3.39 1.90 25.16
CA ALA A 188 -3.46 2.90 24.11
C ALA A 188 -3.03 4.27 24.68
N ILE A 189 -2.07 4.91 24.03
CA ILE A 189 -1.53 6.23 24.39
C ILE A 189 -1.61 7.17 23.18
N GLY A 190 -1.97 8.45 23.38
CA GLY A 190 -1.98 9.45 22.30
C GLY A 190 -3.03 9.25 21.20
N GLY A 191 -4.18 8.65 21.53
CA GLY A 191 -5.35 8.64 20.65
C GLY A 191 -6.14 9.96 20.74
N PRO A 192 -7.01 10.27 19.76
CA PRO A 192 -7.96 11.37 19.91
C PRO A 192 -8.93 11.03 21.04
N GLY A 193 -8.60 11.39 22.28
CA GLY A 193 -9.45 11.29 23.46
C GLY A 193 -10.58 12.32 23.48
N GLY A 194 -11.20 12.59 22.32
CA GLY A 194 -12.23 13.60 22.13
C GLY A 194 -13.48 13.03 21.50
N ASN A 195 -14.62 13.30 22.13
CA ASN A 195 -15.96 12.99 21.63
C ASN A 195 -16.08 13.43 20.14
N PRO A 196 -16.53 12.57 19.19
CA PRO A 196 -16.61 12.89 17.76
C PRO A 196 -17.45 14.13 17.39
N PHE A 197 -18.17 14.69 18.38
CA PHE A 197 -19.04 15.85 18.28
C PHE A 197 -18.34 17.20 18.57
N LEU A 198 -17.11 17.20 19.10
CA LEU A 198 -16.31 18.42 19.25
C LEU A 198 -15.35 18.55 18.07
N GLY A 199 -15.55 19.60 17.27
CA GLY A 199 -14.85 19.84 16.00
C GLY A 199 -13.32 19.77 16.08
N GLN A 200 -12.73 19.49 14.91
CA GLN A 200 -11.32 19.27 14.57
C GLN A 200 -10.28 20.35 14.99
N GLN A 201 -10.61 21.26 15.92
CA GLN A 201 -9.82 22.47 16.16
C GLN A 201 -9.10 22.53 17.52
N MET A 202 -9.16 21.48 18.35
CA MET A 202 -8.27 21.38 19.51
C MET A 202 -7.08 20.48 19.17
N SER A 203 -5.90 21.11 19.22
CA SER A 203 -4.58 20.51 19.12
C SER A 203 -4.54 19.07 19.65
N SER A 204 -4.07 18.14 18.82
CA SER A 204 -3.64 16.80 19.24
C SER A 204 -2.44 16.93 20.18
N GLN A 205 -2.69 17.34 21.42
CA GLN A 205 -1.72 17.29 22.49
C GLN A 205 -1.49 15.82 22.77
N LYS A 206 -0.23 15.38 22.75
CA LYS A 206 0.12 14.01 23.14
C LYS A 206 -0.30 13.85 24.59
N ASP A 207 -1.29 13.01 24.87
CA ASP A 207 -1.81 12.71 26.22
C ASP A 207 -0.83 11.89 27.08
N TYR A 208 0.48 12.05 26.87
CA TYR A 208 1.53 11.33 27.58
C TYR A 208 2.79 12.18 27.77
N SER A 209 3.56 11.85 28.82
CA SER A 209 4.75 12.61 29.23
C SER A 209 5.86 12.62 28.16
N MET A 210 6.79 13.58 28.23
CA MET A 210 7.98 13.58 27.38
C MET A 210 8.81 12.30 27.52
N ALA A 211 8.96 11.78 28.75
CA ALA A 211 9.65 10.51 28.98
C ALA A 211 8.97 9.35 28.23
N THR A 212 7.63 9.33 28.18
CA THR A 212 6.88 8.35 27.38
C THR A 212 7.10 8.57 25.89
N ALA A 213 7.17 9.82 25.43
CA ALA A 213 7.45 10.15 24.04
C ALA A 213 8.82 9.62 23.59
N ASP A 214 9.84 9.79 24.41
CA ASP A 214 11.19 9.29 24.12
C ASP A 214 11.20 7.76 24.01
N VAL A 215 10.44 7.06 24.88
CA VAL A 215 10.28 5.60 24.78
C VAL A 215 9.56 5.21 23.50
N VAL A 216 8.49 5.92 23.11
CA VAL A 216 7.76 5.65 21.86
C VAL A 216 8.67 5.79 20.65
N ASP A 217 9.44 6.89 20.57
CA ASP A 217 10.30 7.15 19.43
C ASP A 217 11.45 6.13 19.35
N ALA A 218 11.99 5.68 20.49
CA ALA A 218 12.96 4.60 20.55
C ALA A 218 12.38 3.25 20.07
N GLU A 219 11.17 2.89 20.50
CA GLU A 219 10.49 1.65 20.08
C GLU A 219 10.14 1.67 18.60
N VAL A 220 9.69 2.81 18.08
CA VAL A 220 9.42 2.99 16.64
C VAL A 220 10.70 2.77 15.84
N ARG A 221 11.81 3.40 16.25
CA ARG A 221 13.09 3.20 15.57
C ARG A 221 13.51 1.73 15.57
N GLU A 222 13.39 1.05 16.71
CA GLU A 222 13.73 -0.38 16.81
C GLU A 222 12.88 -1.25 15.88
N LEU A 223 11.58 -0.97 15.74
CA LEU A 223 10.70 -1.68 14.80
C LEU A 223 11.11 -1.46 13.35
N VAL A 224 11.41 -0.22 12.98
CA VAL A 224 11.82 0.12 11.60
C VAL A 224 13.15 -0.53 11.24
N GLU A 225 14.13 -0.49 12.13
CA GLU A 225 15.45 -1.14 11.92
C GLU A 225 15.31 -2.66 11.74
N LYS A 226 14.44 -3.30 12.53
CA LYS A 226 14.14 -4.74 12.38
C LYS A 226 13.49 -5.05 11.04
N ALA A 227 12.51 -4.24 10.63
CA ALA A 227 11.84 -4.39 9.35
C ALA A 227 12.83 -4.20 8.17
N TYR A 228 13.68 -3.18 8.24
CA TYR A 228 14.73 -2.93 7.27
C TYR A 228 15.72 -4.10 7.18
N THR A 229 16.20 -4.59 8.33
CA THR A 229 17.12 -5.74 8.39
C THR A 229 16.50 -6.99 7.77
N ARG A 230 15.23 -7.27 8.08
CA ARG A 230 14.48 -8.41 7.51
C ARG A 230 14.34 -8.28 5.99
N ALA A 231 14.01 -7.09 5.49
CA ALA A 231 13.94 -6.83 4.06
C ALA A 231 15.31 -7.04 3.39
N LYS A 232 16.40 -6.52 3.99
CA LYS A 232 17.77 -6.70 3.50
C LYS A 232 18.16 -8.17 3.39
N GLN A 233 17.88 -8.97 4.41
CA GLN A 233 18.14 -10.42 4.41
C GLN A 233 17.40 -11.20 3.31
N ILE A 234 16.26 -10.71 2.85
CA ILE A 234 15.49 -11.36 1.77
C ILE A 234 16.03 -10.96 0.40
N VAL A 235 16.52 -9.72 0.26
CA VAL A 235 17.00 -9.17 -1.01
C VAL A 235 18.44 -9.60 -1.32
N THR A 236 19.26 -9.86 -0.30
CA THR A 236 20.68 -10.29 -0.42
C THR A 236 20.82 -11.80 -0.32
#